data_AF-A0AA46YMU7-F1
#
_entry.id   AF-A0AA46YMU7-F1
#
_cell.length_a   1.000
_cell.length_b   1.000
_cell.length_c   1.000
_cell.angle_alpha   90.00
_cell.angle_beta   90.00
_cell.angle_gamma   90.00
#
_symmetry.space_group_name_H-M   'P 1'
#
loop_
_entity.id
_entity.type
_entity.pdbx_description
1 polymer ?
#
loop_
_entity_poly.entity_id
_entity_poly.type
_entity_poly.pdbx_seq_one_letter_code
_entity_poly.pdbx_strand_id
1 'polypeptide(L)'
;MTFEVEETDDVSEHAGSAASEPIRMVLVTGTGRSGTSTIAGTLEALGMHVPGPVRPPDDANPRGFFESKWVIEFHNSMLDRARAHTMDGDPLTLARTRRSVNAKTREQLAGFLAGAIESHPRLLVKDPRTVWFIPFWARAAASLQIEVSFLTMLRHPAEAVGSRTVHWSVSDNPERVRNRQIANLAGWINVSLLNERRTRGSRRVFVRYDDLLTDWRSTMAAVQTRLKLPYTGDPIDRRPHPVDEFIDPSLKRVAVRWDELDVPSYLSEMAERVWQAMQYLVEPRTEAAKARAQLDELRTEYDALYADARAITLDSTRAAIEFVERRHEQPAPADGSPSEASDLVDAGSQPG
;
A
#
# COMPACT_ATOMS: atom_id res chain seq x y z
N MET A 1 21.39 -59.06 59.36
CA MET A 1 20.49 -59.14 58.18
C MET A 1 19.78 -57.81 58.14
N THR A 2 20.44 -56.85 57.49
CA THR A 2 20.15 -55.42 57.52
C THR A 2 19.76 -55.08 56.10
N PHE A 3 18.55 -54.58 55.89
CA PHE A 3 18.05 -54.17 54.58
C PHE A 3 18.36 -52.69 54.40
N GLU A 4 19.27 -52.38 53.47
CA GLU A 4 19.47 -51.04 52.91
C GLU A 4 18.39 -50.80 51.85
N VAL A 5 17.72 -49.65 51.93
CA VAL A 5 16.84 -49.12 50.90
C VAL A 5 17.59 -47.95 50.28
N GLU A 6 18.11 -48.13 49.07
CA GLU A 6 18.60 -47.04 48.22
C GLU A 6 17.40 -46.36 47.56
N GLU A 7 17.18 -45.10 47.91
CA GLU A 7 16.21 -44.20 47.30
C GLU A 7 16.92 -43.49 46.14
N THR A 8 16.66 -43.92 44.90
CA THR A 8 17.17 -43.25 43.69
C THR A 8 16.18 -42.16 43.29
N ASP A 9 16.52 -40.90 43.55
CA ASP A 9 15.83 -39.73 43.00
C ASP A 9 16.10 -39.64 41.49
N ASP A 10 15.13 -40.11 40.69
CA ASP A 10 15.05 -39.87 39.25
C ASP A 10 14.50 -38.46 39.00
N VAL A 11 15.38 -37.46 39.09
CA VAL A 11 15.06 -36.10 38.63
C VAL A 11 15.17 -36.07 37.12
N SER A 12 14.08 -36.44 36.46
CA SER A 12 13.87 -36.16 35.04
C SER A 12 13.82 -34.65 34.82
N GLU A 13 14.97 -34.07 34.45
CA GLU A 13 15.07 -32.73 33.88
C GLU A 13 14.14 -32.66 32.65
N HIS A 14 12.93 -32.14 32.87
CA HIS A 14 12.08 -31.67 31.81
C HIS A 14 12.78 -30.49 31.17
N ALA A 15 13.50 -30.76 30.08
CA ALA A 15 14.00 -29.76 29.16
C ALA A 15 12.87 -28.78 28.85
N GLY A 16 12.95 -27.58 29.43
CA GLY A 16 12.04 -26.49 29.11
C GLY A 16 12.10 -26.29 27.61
N SER A 17 10.99 -26.57 26.93
CA SER A 17 10.80 -26.23 25.52
C SER A 17 11.20 -24.78 25.34
N ALA A 18 12.32 -24.54 24.66
CA ALA A 18 12.75 -23.19 24.32
C ALA A 18 11.60 -22.55 23.53
N ALA A 19 10.94 -21.56 24.13
CA ALA A 19 9.81 -20.90 23.49
C ALA A 19 10.26 -20.42 22.11
N SER A 20 9.67 -20.98 21.04
CA SER A 20 9.99 -20.59 19.68
C SER A 20 9.72 -19.11 19.51
N GLU A 21 10.59 -18.42 18.75
CA GLU A 21 10.45 -16.99 18.52
C GLU A 21 9.04 -16.69 17.97
N PRO A 22 8.30 -15.70 18.53
CA PRO A 22 6.99 -15.34 18.02
C PRO A 22 7.05 -14.97 16.55
N ILE A 23 6.14 -15.54 15.76
CA ILE A 23 6.08 -15.27 14.33
C ILE A 23 5.53 -13.85 14.12
N ARG A 24 6.26 -13.03 13.38
CA ARG A 24 5.96 -11.62 13.15
C ARG A 24 5.80 -11.34 11.67
N MET A 25 4.82 -10.50 11.34
CA MET A 25 4.63 -10.00 9.99
C MET A 25 4.50 -8.49 9.98
N VAL A 26 5.28 -7.83 9.12
CA VAL A 26 5.15 -6.40 8.83
C VAL A 26 4.46 -6.25 7.48
N LEU A 27 3.30 -5.58 7.49
CA LEU A 27 2.64 -5.11 6.27
C LEU A 27 3.12 -3.68 6.00
N VAL A 28 3.92 -3.50 4.95
CA VAL A 28 4.33 -2.17 4.49
C VAL A 28 3.21 -1.59 3.64
N THR A 29 2.66 -0.48 4.11
CA THR A 29 1.58 0.26 3.45
C THR A 29 2.00 1.69 3.15
N GLY A 30 1.17 2.39 2.40
CA GLY A 30 1.43 3.73 1.91
C GLY A 30 0.91 3.89 0.48
N THR A 31 0.75 5.13 0.05
CA THR A 31 0.41 5.40 -1.34
C THR A 31 1.57 5.02 -2.24
N GLY A 32 1.28 4.64 -3.50
CA GLY A 32 2.35 4.39 -4.46
C GLY A 32 3.30 5.59 -4.54
N ARG A 33 4.61 5.34 -4.66
CA ARG A 33 5.68 6.37 -4.72
C ARG A 33 5.99 7.10 -3.42
N SER A 34 5.50 6.63 -2.27
CA SER A 34 5.86 7.18 -0.95
C SER A 34 7.15 6.63 -0.33
N GLY A 35 7.92 5.81 -1.05
CA GLY A 35 9.14 5.17 -0.52
C GLY A 35 8.91 3.77 0.07
N THR A 36 7.78 3.12 -0.23
CA THR A 36 7.47 1.75 0.24
C THR A 36 8.48 0.70 -0.22
N SER A 37 9.09 0.84 -1.40
CA SER A 37 10.19 -0.05 -1.83
C SER A 37 11.45 0.17 -1.01
N THR A 38 11.80 1.42 -0.70
CA THR A 38 12.98 1.76 0.10
C THR A 38 12.87 1.15 1.49
N ILE A 39 11.77 1.39 2.21
CA ILE A 39 11.64 0.79 3.55
C ILE A 39 11.58 -0.74 3.53
N ALA A 40 11.01 -1.33 2.47
CA ALA A 40 10.95 -2.79 2.34
C ALA A 40 12.35 -3.39 2.15
N GLY A 41 13.18 -2.82 1.29
CA GLY A 41 14.58 -3.25 1.15
C GLY A 41 15.40 -3.01 2.41
N THR A 42 15.16 -1.91 3.13
CA THR A 42 15.78 -1.66 4.44
C THR A 42 15.40 -2.73 5.47
N LEU A 43 14.12 -3.10 5.55
CA LEU A 43 13.64 -4.15 6.45
C LEU A 43 14.19 -5.53 6.06
N GLU A 44 14.30 -5.83 4.76
CA GLU A 44 14.90 -7.08 4.28
C GLU A 44 16.38 -7.17 4.68
N ALA A 45 17.14 -6.11 4.45
CA ALA A 45 18.54 -6.02 4.88
C ALA A 45 18.72 -6.09 6.41
N LEU A 46 17.68 -5.76 7.19
CA LEU A 46 17.64 -5.91 8.64
C LEU A 46 17.07 -7.27 9.10
N GLY A 47 16.93 -8.24 8.20
CA GLY A 47 16.60 -9.63 8.53
C GLY A 47 15.12 -9.98 8.48
N MET A 48 14.27 -9.13 7.89
CA MET A 48 12.90 -9.52 7.54
C MET A 48 12.90 -10.29 6.21
N HIS A 49 11.99 -11.23 6.04
CA HIS A 49 11.91 -12.07 4.84
C HIS A 49 10.73 -11.68 3.96
N VAL A 50 10.98 -11.37 2.67
CA VAL A 50 9.93 -11.21 1.65
C VAL A 50 9.63 -12.57 1.02
N PRO A 51 8.41 -13.13 1.16
CA PRO A 51 8.09 -14.43 0.56
C PRO A 51 8.24 -14.41 -0.97
N GLY A 52 9.07 -15.32 -1.47
CA GLY A 52 9.38 -15.43 -2.90
C GLY A 52 8.25 -16.07 -3.74
N PRO A 53 8.35 -16.00 -5.08
CA PRO A 53 9.35 -15.23 -5.83
C PRO A 53 9.08 -13.72 -5.77
N VAL A 54 10.14 -12.92 -5.67
CA VAL A 54 10.04 -11.44 -5.61
C VAL A 54 9.98 -10.85 -7.04
N ARG A 55 9.21 -9.78 -7.23
CA ARG A 55 9.17 -9.02 -8.47
C ARG A 55 10.57 -8.48 -8.81
N PRO A 56 11.11 -8.76 -10.01
CA PRO A 56 12.44 -8.29 -10.38
C PRO A 56 12.49 -6.76 -10.49
N PRO A 57 13.67 -6.14 -10.30
CA PRO A 57 13.89 -4.73 -10.58
C PRO A 57 13.66 -4.40 -12.07
N ASP A 58 13.35 -3.15 -12.35
CA ASP A 58 13.22 -2.59 -13.70
C ASP A 58 13.76 -1.14 -13.72
N ASP A 59 13.75 -0.49 -14.88
CA ASP A 59 14.25 0.89 -15.04
C ASP A 59 13.52 1.91 -14.14
N ALA A 60 12.27 1.64 -13.79
CA ALA A 60 11.49 2.51 -12.91
C ALA A 60 11.88 2.36 -11.44
N ASN A 61 12.46 1.21 -11.05
CA ASN A 61 12.96 0.93 -9.72
C ASN A 61 14.13 -0.08 -9.73
N PRO A 62 15.35 0.38 -10.06
CA PRO A 62 16.51 -0.51 -10.26
C PRO A 62 16.98 -1.19 -8.96
N ARG A 63 16.64 -0.63 -7.80
CA ARG A 63 16.98 -1.21 -6.48
C ARG A 63 16.02 -2.32 -6.03
N GLY A 64 15.00 -2.63 -6.84
CA GLY A 64 14.06 -3.72 -6.57
C GLY A 64 12.76 -3.25 -5.90
N PHE A 65 11.69 -4.01 -6.15
CA PHE A 65 10.37 -3.70 -5.64
C PHE A 65 10.10 -4.29 -4.26
N PHE A 66 10.76 -5.39 -3.89
CA PHE A 66 10.49 -6.11 -2.63
C PHE A 66 9.01 -6.51 -2.51
N GLU A 67 8.38 -6.86 -3.64
CA GLU A 67 6.98 -7.29 -3.72
C GLU A 67 6.95 -8.77 -4.08
N SER A 68 6.25 -9.59 -3.29
CA SER A 68 6.01 -10.99 -3.64
C SER A 68 5.10 -11.07 -4.87
N LYS A 69 5.53 -11.78 -5.93
CA LYS A 69 4.72 -11.94 -7.15
C LYS A 69 3.37 -12.58 -6.85
N TRP A 70 3.36 -13.56 -5.96
CA TRP A 70 2.12 -14.21 -5.52
C TRP A 70 1.14 -13.20 -4.91
N VAL A 71 1.64 -12.31 -4.04
CA VAL A 71 0.81 -11.27 -3.39
C VAL A 71 0.25 -10.28 -4.43
N ILE A 72 1.06 -9.89 -5.42
CA ILE A 72 0.61 -9.01 -6.52
C ILE A 72 -0.53 -9.65 -7.30
N GLU A 73 -0.34 -10.89 -7.76
CA GLU A 73 -1.33 -11.63 -8.54
C GLU A 73 -2.60 -11.88 -7.72
N PHE A 74 -2.44 -12.25 -6.46
CA PHE A 74 -3.53 -12.46 -5.52
C PHE A 74 -4.37 -11.20 -5.34
N HIS A 75 -3.74 -10.04 -5.08
CA HIS A 75 -4.45 -8.77 -4.98
C HIS A 75 -5.10 -8.32 -6.29
N ASN A 76 -4.42 -8.45 -7.42
CA ASN A 76 -4.98 -8.11 -8.73
C ASN A 76 -6.24 -8.92 -9.00
N SER A 77 -6.24 -10.23 -8.74
CA SER A 77 -7.42 -11.08 -8.95
C SER A 77 -8.65 -10.62 -8.16
N MET A 78 -8.45 -10.08 -6.94
CA MET A 78 -9.52 -9.53 -6.12
C MET A 78 -9.97 -8.15 -6.60
N LEU A 79 -9.04 -7.29 -7.00
CA LEU A 79 -9.34 -5.96 -7.55
C LEU A 79 -10.09 -6.06 -8.88
N ASP A 80 -9.73 -7.00 -9.74
CA ASP A 80 -10.41 -7.26 -11.01
C ASP A 80 -11.87 -7.66 -10.77
N ARG A 81 -12.12 -8.59 -9.82
CA ARG A 81 -13.48 -8.95 -9.39
C ARG A 81 -14.26 -7.77 -8.80
N ALA A 82 -13.56 -6.81 -8.17
CA ALA A 82 -14.15 -5.60 -7.61
C ALA A 82 -14.32 -4.46 -8.64
N ARG A 83 -13.80 -4.63 -9.88
CA ARG A 83 -13.65 -3.56 -10.89
C ARG A 83 -12.98 -2.32 -10.31
N ALA A 84 -11.89 -2.55 -9.59
CA ALA A 84 -11.14 -1.54 -8.86
C ALA A 84 -9.68 -1.56 -9.30
N HIS A 85 -8.95 -0.50 -8.96
CA HIS A 85 -7.52 -0.40 -9.23
C HIS A 85 -6.76 0.04 -7.97
N THR A 86 -5.43 0.02 -8.02
CA THR A 86 -4.57 0.21 -6.84
C THR A 86 -4.85 1.51 -6.09
N MET A 87 -5.01 2.62 -6.82
CA MET A 87 -5.20 3.98 -6.28
C MET A 87 -6.59 4.51 -6.62
N ASP A 88 -7.61 3.68 -6.42
CA ASP A 88 -9.00 4.03 -6.73
C ASP A 88 -9.52 5.15 -5.81
N GLY A 89 -9.99 6.25 -6.41
CA GLY A 89 -10.50 7.42 -5.69
C GLY A 89 -11.90 7.23 -5.10
N ASP A 90 -12.66 6.20 -5.51
CA ASP A 90 -14.03 6.01 -5.05
C ASP A 90 -14.09 5.42 -3.63
N PRO A 91 -14.71 6.12 -2.65
CA PRO A 91 -14.92 5.56 -1.31
C PRO A 91 -15.73 4.25 -1.31
N LEU A 92 -16.61 4.04 -2.29
CA LEU A 92 -17.42 2.82 -2.42
C LEU A 92 -16.61 1.61 -2.90
N THR A 93 -15.40 1.82 -3.43
CA THR A 93 -14.47 0.74 -3.79
C THR A 93 -14.22 -0.21 -2.62
N LEU A 94 -14.18 0.30 -1.39
CA LEU A 94 -14.00 -0.54 -0.20
C LEU A 94 -15.11 -1.60 -0.06
N ALA A 95 -16.35 -1.24 -0.36
CA ALA A 95 -17.46 -2.19 -0.29
C ALA A 95 -17.35 -3.26 -1.40
N ARG A 96 -16.91 -2.84 -2.60
CA ARG A 96 -16.68 -3.73 -3.74
C ARG A 96 -15.55 -4.73 -3.45
N THR A 97 -14.41 -4.26 -2.95
CA THR A 97 -13.27 -5.12 -2.60
C THR A 97 -13.59 -6.09 -1.46
N ARG A 98 -14.39 -5.69 -0.47
CA ARG A 98 -14.87 -6.62 0.57
C ARG A 98 -15.70 -7.78 0.00
N ARG A 99 -16.55 -7.53 -0.99
CA ARG A 99 -17.35 -8.57 -1.66
C ARG A 99 -16.51 -9.48 -2.56
N SER A 100 -15.35 -9.02 -3.02
CA SER A 100 -14.43 -9.82 -3.84
C SER A 100 -13.72 -10.94 -3.06
N VAL A 101 -13.75 -10.92 -1.72
CA VAL A 101 -13.10 -11.93 -0.86
C VAL A 101 -14.08 -13.09 -0.58
N ASN A 102 -13.78 -14.26 -1.15
CA ASN A 102 -14.57 -15.49 -0.98
C ASN A 102 -13.82 -16.57 -0.17
N ALA A 103 -14.43 -17.74 0.02
CA ALA A 103 -13.83 -18.86 0.77
C ALA A 103 -12.48 -19.31 0.19
N LYS A 104 -12.41 -19.50 -1.13
CA LYS A 104 -11.16 -19.85 -1.85
C LYS A 104 -10.05 -18.83 -1.61
N THR A 105 -10.39 -17.55 -1.64
CA THR A 105 -9.44 -16.46 -1.39
C THR A 105 -8.86 -16.57 0.03
N ARG A 106 -9.70 -16.88 1.02
CA ARG A 106 -9.26 -17.07 2.42
C ARG A 106 -8.33 -18.25 2.58
N GLU A 107 -8.68 -19.39 1.98
CA GLU A 107 -7.85 -20.59 1.97
C GLU A 107 -6.49 -20.33 1.32
N GLN A 108 -6.47 -19.67 0.15
CA GLN A 108 -5.23 -19.30 -0.54
C GLN A 108 -4.30 -18.45 0.33
N LEU A 109 -4.84 -17.44 1.02
CA LEU A 109 -4.03 -16.60 1.91
C LEU A 109 -3.52 -17.37 3.14
N ALA A 110 -4.36 -18.22 3.74
CA ALA A 110 -3.94 -19.04 4.88
C ALA A 110 -2.83 -20.02 4.48
N GLY A 111 -2.97 -20.69 3.33
CA GLY A 111 -1.94 -21.59 2.79
C GLY A 111 -0.64 -20.88 2.46
N PHE A 112 -0.72 -19.70 1.84
CA PHE A 112 0.45 -18.86 1.57
C PHE A 112 1.18 -18.47 2.86
N LEU A 113 0.45 -18.00 3.87
CA LEU A 113 1.05 -17.62 5.15
C LEU A 113 1.62 -18.85 5.89
N ALA A 114 0.90 -19.97 5.92
CA ALA A 114 1.36 -21.21 6.55
C ALA A 114 2.68 -21.70 5.94
N GLY A 115 2.78 -21.75 4.60
CA GLY A 115 4.02 -22.13 3.94
C GLY A 115 5.15 -21.12 4.16
N ALA A 116 4.84 -19.82 4.21
CA ALA A 116 5.86 -18.79 4.46
C ALA A 116 6.49 -18.89 5.85
N ILE A 117 5.69 -19.21 6.88
CA ILE A 117 6.15 -19.27 8.27
C ILE A 117 6.89 -20.56 8.62
N GLU A 118 6.79 -21.63 7.80
CA GLU A 118 7.54 -22.88 8.01
C GLU A 118 9.06 -22.65 8.01
N SER A 119 9.53 -21.72 7.17
CA SER A 119 10.98 -21.46 7.00
C SER A 119 11.42 -20.11 7.57
N HIS A 120 10.50 -19.18 7.85
CA HIS A 120 10.85 -17.81 8.23
C HIS A 120 9.92 -17.24 9.30
N PRO A 121 10.40 -16.96 10.53
CA PRO A 121 9.57 -16.42 11.60
C PRO A 121 9.29 -14.91 11.45
N ARG A 122 9.95 -14.21 10.52
CA ARG A 122 9.91 -12.75 10.35
C ARG A 122 9.53 -12.40 8.92
N LEU A 123 8.24 -12.17 8.67
CA LEU A 123 7.71 -11.92 7.34
C LEU A 123 7.57 -10.43 7.03
N LEU A 124 7.84 -10.07 5.78
CA LEU A 124 7.64 -8.76 5.20
C LEU A 124 6.72 -8.90 3.99
N VAL A 125 5.57 -8.23 4.03
CA VAL A 125 4.65 -8.15 2.91
C VAL A 125 4.50 -6.70 2.51
N LYS A 126 4.92 -6.40 1.27
CA LYS A 126 4.75 -5.10 0.65
C LYS A 126 4.01 -5.26 -0.66
N ASP A 127 2.88 -4.58 -0.75
CA ASP A 127 2.14 -4.33 -1.99
C ASP A 127 1.23 -3.11 -1.74
N PRO A 128 1.27 -2.06 -2.57
CA PRO A 128 0.39 -0.89 -2.43
C PRO A 128 -1.12 -1.25 -2.36
N ARG A 129 -1.54 -2.37 -2.95
CA ARG A 129 -2.93 -2.86 -2.97
C ARG A 129 -3.39 -3.43 -1.63
N THR A 130 -2.46 -3.74 -0.72
CA THR A 130 -2.75 -4.32 0.60
C THR A 130 -3.76 -3.48 1.39
N VAL A 131 -3.78 -2.16 1.18
CA VAL A 131 -4.72 -1.23 1.82
C VAL A 131 -6.19 -1.67 1.71
N TRP A 132 -6.58 -2.25 0.58
CA TRP A 132 -7.94 -2.70 0.32
C TRP A 132 -8.31 -3.96 1.12
N PHE A 133 -7.30 -4.70 1.57
CA PHE A 133 -7.43 -6.04 2.13
C PHE A 133 -6.86 -6.15 3.57
N ILE A 134 -6.53 -5.03 4.23
CA ILE A 134 -5.95 -5.01 5.59
C ILE A 134 -6.67 -5.94 6.59
N PRO A 135 -8.01 -5.89 6.77
CA PRO A 135 -8.68 -6.76 7.74
C PRO A 135 -8.74 -8.22 7.28
N PHE A 136 -8.54 -8.48 6.00
CA PHE A 136 -8.46 -9.83 5.48
C PHE A 136 -7.09 -10.44 5.84
N TRP A 137 -6.00 -9.71 5.62
CA TRP A 137 -4.66 -10.07 6.08
C TRP A 137 -4.57 -10.25 7.60
N ALA A 138 -5.06 -9.28 8.37
CA ALA A 138 -5.02 -9.35 9.84
C ALA A 138 -5.75 -10.58 10.39
N ARG A 139 -6.88 -10.97 9.80
CA ARG A 139 -7.63 -12.17 10.22
C ARG A 139 -6.91 -13.47 9.87
N ALA A 140 -6.34 -13.57 8.67
CA ALA A 140 -5.58 -14.77 8.27
C ALA A 140 -4.32 -14.96 9.12
N ALA A 141 -3.63 -13.87 9.42
CA ALA A 141 -2.49 -13.87 10.32
C ALA A 141 -2.89 -14.27 11.75
N ALA A 142 -3.98 -13.72 12.29
CA ALA A 142 -4.48 -14.08 13.61
C ALA A 142 -4.85 -15.57 13.73
N SER A 143 -5.42 -16.19 12.69
CA SER A 143 -5.71 -17.64 12.70
C SER A 143 -4.46 -18.53 12.71
N LEU A 144 -3.31 -17.97 12.37
CA LEU A 144 -2.00 -18.64 12.39
C LEU A 144 -1.11 -18.13 13.53
N GLN A 145 -1.67 -17.37 14.48
CA GLN A 145 -0.95 -16.78 15.62
C GLN A 145 0.22 -15.88 15.21
N ILE A 146 0.15 -15.27 14.01
CA ILE A 146 1.16 -14.33 13.52
C ILE A 146 0.87 -12.94 14.09
N GLU A 147 1.86 -12.35 14.75
CA GLU A 147 1.80 -10.96 15.22
C GLU A 147 1.94 -9.99 14.03
N VAL A 148 0.83 -9.35 13.64
CA VAL A 148 0.82 -8.36 12.55
C VAL A 148 1.12 -6.97 13.06
N SER A 149 2.00 -6.27 12.35
CA SER A 149 2.21 -4.84 12.49
C SER A 149 2.18 -4.12 11.15
N PHE A 150 1.91 -2.81 11.18
CA PHE A 150 1.81 -1.98 9.99
C PHE A 150 2.88 -0.90 9.99
N LEU A 151 3.58 -0.75 8.86
CA LEU A 151 4.48 0.37 8.63
C LEU A 151 3.95 1.17 7.45
N THR A 152 3.52 2.41 7.71
CA THR A 152 3.04 3.31 6.65
C THR A 152 4.10 4.32 6.26
N MET A 153 4.49 4.31 4.99
CA MET A 153 5.38 5.33 4.43
C MET A 153 4.62 6.59 4.02
N LEU A 154 5.13 7.74 4.47
CA LEU A 154 4.60 9.07 4.23
C LEU A 154 5.52 9.86 3.30
N ARG A 155 4.92 10.43 2.26
CA ARG A 155 5.54 11.39 1.37
C ARG A 155 4.51 12.45 0.96
N HIS A 156 4.97 13.67 0.76
CA HIS A 156 4.12 14.79 0.38
C HIS A 156 3.26 14.44 -0.86
N PRO A 157 1.96 14.76 -0.86
CA PRO A 157 1.04 14.39 -1.95
C PRO A 157 1.48 14.93 -3.32
N ALA A 158 1.97 16.17 -3.40
CA ALA A 158 2.47 16.74 -4.65
C ALA A 158 3.62 15.91 -5.25
N GLU A 159 4.56 15.43 -4.43
CA GLU A 159 5.66 14.58 -4.88
C GLU A 159 5.18 13.17 -5.27
N ALA A 160 4.27 12.58 -4.46
CA ALA A 160 3.74 11.25 -4.72
C ALA A 160 2.98 11.20 -6.04
N VAL A 161 2.14 12.20 -6.32
CA VAL A 161 1.38 12.34 -7.57
C VAL A 161 2.30 12.74 -8.73
N GLY A 162 3.13 13.76 -8.55
CA GLY A 162 4.05 14.27 -9.57
C GLY A 162 5.05 13.24 -10.06
N SER A 163 5.54 12.36 -9.19
CA SER A 163 6.47 11.29 -9.58
C SER A 163 5.84 10.22 -10.49
N ARG A 164 4.50 10.13 -10.58
CA ARG A 164 3.78 9.30 -11.56
C ARG A 164 3.70 10.01 -12.91
N THR A 165 3.92 11.32 -12.94
CA THR A 165 3.77 12.19 -14.11
C THR A 165 4.97 12.19 -15.05
N VAL A 166 6.16 11.90 -14.52
CA VAL A 166 7.43 11.94 -15.27
C VAL A 166 7.54 10.88 -16.37
N HIS A 167 6.68 9.85 -16.37
CA HIS A 167 6.65 8.81 -17.41
C HIS A 167 5.58 9.03 -18.49
N TRP A 168 4.88 10.17 -18.51
CA TRP A 168 3.88 10.44 -19.53
C TRP A 168 4.51 11.00 -20.80
N SER A 169 4.06 10.51 -21.94
CA SER A 169 4.57 10.96 -23.24
C SER A 169 4.21 12.43 -23.46
N VAL A 170 5.16 13.21 -23.97
CA VAL A 170 4.98 14.64 -24.35
C VAL A 170 3.86 14.81 -25.40
N SER A 171 3.41 13.72 -26.00
CA SER A 171 2.31 13.63 -26.96
C SER A 171 0.92 13.45 -26.36
N ASP A 172 0.75 13.39 -25.04
CA ASP A 172 -0.57 13.22 -24.42
C ASP A 172 -1.40 14.51 -24.46
N ASN A 173 -2.69 14.40 -24.84
CA ASN A 173 -3.68 15.48 -24.78
C ASN A 173 -3.68 16.14 -23.37
N PRO A 174 -3.52 17.48 -23.25
CA PRO A 174 -3.48 18.20 -21.98
C PRO A 174 -4.64 17.88 -21.04
N GLU A 175 -5.86 17.75 -21.57
CA GLU A 175 -7.04 17.42 -20.77
C GLU A 175 -6.93 16.02 -20.14
N ARG A 176 -6.40 15.05 -20.89
CA ARG A 176 -6.17 13.70 -20.38
C ARG A 176 -5.10 13.68 -19.29
N VAL A 177 -4.05 14.49 -19.44
CA VAL A 177 -3.00 14.62 -18.42
C VAL A 177 -3.61 15.19 -17.13
N ARG A 178 -4.34 16.30 -17.25
CA ARG A 178 -5.05 16.94 -16.14
C ARG A 178 -6.00 15.98 -15.43
N ASN A 179 -6.88 15.30 -16.17
CA ASN A 179 -7.84 14.34 -15.59
C ASN A 179 -7.14 13.20 -14.83
N ARG A 180 -5.99 12.73 -15.32
CA ARG A 180 -5.16 11.73 -14.61
C ARG A 180 -4.52 12.30 -13.35
N GLN A 181 -4.02 13.53 -13.36
CA GLN A 181 -3.46 14.17 -12.16
C GLN A 181 -4.53 14.31 -11.07
N ILE A 182 -5.72 14.77 -11.44
CA ILE A 182 -6.89 14.85 -10.54
C ILE A 182 -7.24 13.47 -9.98
N ALA A 183 -7.37 12.45 -10.84
CA ALA A 183 -7.71 11.10 -10.42
C ALA A 183 -6.63 10.48 -9.49
N ASN A 184 -5.34 10.70 -9.78
CA ASN A 184 -4.26 10.24 -8.93
C ASN A 184 -4.27 10.94 -7.57
N LEU A 185 -4.58 12.25 -7.51
CA LEU A 185 -4.67 12.99 -6.26
C LEU A 185 -5.88 12.55 -5.42
N ALA A 186 -7.04 12.38 -6.05
CA ALA A 186 -8.24 11.81 -5.41
C ALA A 186 -7.95 10.40 -4.86
N GLY A 187 -7.30 9.55 -5.66
CA GLY A 187 -6.81 8.24 -5.25
C GLY A 187 -5.86 8.30 -4.05
N TRP A 188 -4.93 9.26 -4.05
CA TRP A 188 -4.01 9.48 -2.92
C TRP A 188 -4.76 9.84 -1.64
N ILE A 189 -5.74 10.75 -1.71
CA ILE A 189 -6.57 11.15 -0.56
C ILE A 189 -7.32 9.94 -0.01
N ASN A 190 -8.09 9.26 -0.87
CA ASN A 190 -8.93 8.12 -0.47
C ASN A 190 -8.10 7.00 0.17
N VAL A 191 -7.03 6.57 -0.51
CA VAL A 191 -6.18 5.47 -0.04
C VAL A 191 -5.44 5.83 1.25
N SER A 192 -5.00 7.08 1.40
CA SER A 192 -4.33 7.55 2.62
C SER A 192 -5.28 7.50 3.82
N LEU A 193 -6.46 8.10 3.69
CA LEU A 193 -7.51 8.11 4.72
C LEU A 193 -7.96 6.68 5.07
N LEU A 194 -8.14 5.83 4.05
CA LEU A 194 -8.49 4.43 4.23
C LEU A 194 -7.40 3.66 5.00
N ASN A 195 -6.14 3.78 4.58
CA ASN A 195 -5.01 3.10 5.20
C ASN A 195 -4.87 3.49 6.66
N GLU A 196 -4.93 4.79 6.96
CA GLU A 196 -4.86 5.25 8.33
C GLU A 196 -5.99 4.65 9.17
N ARG A 197 -7.25 4.77 8.73
CA ARG A 197 -8.38 4.29 9.50
C ARG A 197 -8.37 2.78 9.71
N ARG A 198 -7.94 2.01 8.70
CA ARG A 198 -7.96 0.54 8.74
C ARG A 198 -6.85 -0.08 9.58
N THR A 199 -5.78 0.66 9.82
CA THR A 199 -4.67 0.21 10.68
C THR A 199 -4.86 0.60 12.15
N ARG A 200 -5.86 1.43 12.48
CA ARG A 200 -6.19 1.77 13.88
C ARG A 200 -6.50 0.50 14.68
N GLY A 201 -6.10 0.49 15.96
CA GLY A 201 -6.24 -0.66 16.85
C GLY A 201 -5.20 -1.76 16.65
N SER A 202 -4.34 -1.65 15.63
CA SER A 202 -3.19 -2.55 15.43
C SER A 202 -1.88 -1.88 15.84
N ARG A 203 -0.83 -2.68 16.07
CA ARG A 203 0.53 -2.15 16.24
C ARG A 203 0.97 -1.52 14.91
N ARG A 204 1.23 -0.21 14.91
CA ARG A 204 1.54 0.52 13.68
C ARG A 204 2.54 1.65 13.90
N VAL A 205 3.26 2.02 12.85
CA VAL A 205 4.16 3.19 12.82
C VAL A 205 4.03 3.91 11.48
N PHE A 206 4.22 5.23 11.50
CA PHE A 206 4.31 6.06 10.31
C PHE A 206 5.74 6.57 10.18
N VAL A 207 6.29 6.52 8.98
CA VAL A 207 7.68 6.91 8.69
C VAL A 207 7.67 7.88 7.53
N ARG A 208 8.32 9.04 7.69
CA ARG A 208 8.52 9.96 6.57
C ARG A 208 9.65 9.45 5.70
N TYR A 209 9.46 9.56 4.40
CA TYR A 209 10.50 9.21 3.43
C TYR A 209 11.80 9.98 3.68
N ASP A 210 11.69 11.28 3.95
CA ASP A 210 12.84 12.15 4.20
C ASP A 210 13.62 11.77 5.47
N ASP A 211 12.93 11.36 6.54
CA ASP A 211 13.57 10.92 7.79
C ASP A 211 14.39 9.64 7.54
N LEU A 212 13.84 8.69 6.76
CA LEU A 212 14.52 7.45 6.37
C LEU A 212 15.77 7.71 5.51
N LEU A 213 15.68 8.62 4.54
CA LEU A 213 16.82 8.95 3.67
C LEU A 213 17.93 9.72 4.42
N THR A 214 17.55 10.56 5.37
CA THR A 214 18.50 11.42 6.11
C THR A 214 19.24 10.64 7.19
N ASP A 215 18.51 9.85 7.97
CA ASP A 215 19.08 9.03 9.04
C ASP A 215 18.27 7.74 9.20
N TRP A 216 18.63 6.76 8.37
CA TRP A 216 17.98 5.45 8.41
C TRP A 216 18.19 4.74 9.73
N ARG A 217 19.34 4.94 10.40
CA ARG A 217 19.68 4.26 11.66
C ARG A 217 18.73 4.68 12.77
N SER A 218 18.61 5.97 13.03
CA SER A 218 17.69 6.50 14.04
C SER A 218 16.24 6.18 13.70
N THR A 219 15.87 6.28 12.42
CA THR A 219 14.52 5.93 11.94
C THR A 219 14.20 4.46 12.22
N MET A 220 15.10 3.54 11.86
CA MET A 220 14.88 2.11 12.04
C MET A 220 14.94 1.69 13.51
N ALA A 221 15.75 2.33 14.35
CA ALA A 221 15.70 2.12 15.80
C ALA A 221 14.33 2.49 16.38
N ALA A 222 13.76 3.64 15.98
CA ALA A 222 12.41 4.03 16.40
C ALA A 222 11.33 3.04 15.92
N VAL A 223 11.45 2.54 14.68
CA VAL A 223 10.56 1.49 14.16
C VAL A 223 10.72 0.20 14.96
N GLN A 224 11.95 -0.21 15.27
CA GLN A 224 12.26 -1.40 16.07
C GLN A 224 11.56 -1.35 17.42
N THR A 225 11.69 -0.23 18.14
CA THR A 225 11.06 -0.03 19.44
C THR A 225 9.52 -0.06 19.33
N ARG A 226 8.94 0.71 18.39
CA ARG A 226 7.48 0.85 18.27
C ARG A 226 6.79 -0.43 17.82
N LEU A 227 7.40 -1.14 16.88
CA LEU A 227 6.84 -2.38 16.34
C LEU A 227 7.30 -3.62 17.11
N LYS A 228 8.28 -3.48 18.01
CA LYS A 228 9.01 -4.56 18.68
C LYS A 228 9.55 -5.55 17.65
N LEU A 229 10.26 -5.05 16.63
CA LEU A 229 10.80 -5.93 15.59
C LEU A 229 12.15 -6.54 16.00
N PRO A 230 12.36 -7.84 15.80
CA PRO A 230 13.62 -8.49 16.07
C PRO A 230 14.50 -8.38 14.82
N TYR A 231 15.19 -7.24 14.65
CA TYR A 231 16.16 -7.10 13.57
C TYR A 231 17.39 -7.97 13.80
N THR A 232 18.06 -8.33 12.71
CA THR A 232 19.40 -8.89 12.75
C THR A 232 20.38 -7.74 12.97
N GLY A 233 20.80 -7.54 14.23
CA GLY A 233 21.68 -6.45 14.64
C GLY A 233 20.94 -5.25 15.24
N ASP A 234 21.72 -4.26 15.69
CA ASP A 234 21.22 -3.00 16.24
C ASP A 234 21.36 -1.90 15.17
N PRO A 235 20.26 -1.26 14.73
CA PRO A 235 20.33 -0.16 13.76
C PRO A 235 21.20 1.01 14.22
N ILE A 236 21.37 1.24 15.53
CA ILE A 236 22.20 2.33 16.05
C ILE A 236 23.70 2.03 15.96
N ASP A 237 24.06 0.76 15.73
CA ASP A 237 25.44 0.39 15.46
C ASP A 237 25.96 1.13 14.21
N ARG A 238 27.08 1.83 14.38
CA ARG A 238 27.71 2.64 13.33
C ARG A 238 28.67 1.84 12.46
N ARG A 239 28.83 0.53 12.69
CA ARG A 239 29.54 -0.35 11.76
C ARG A 239 28.87 -0.32 10.38
N PRO A 240 29.64 -0.54 9.30
CA PRO A 240 29.09 -0.65 7.95
C PRO A 240 27.98 -1.70 7.89
N HIS A 241 26.86 -1.34 7.28
CA HIS A 241 25.69 -2.20 7.14
C HIS A 241 25.21 -2.18 5.68
N PRO A 242 24.66 -3.27 5.11
CA PRO A 242 24.15 -3.28 3.72
C PRO A 242 23.14 -2.16 3.39
N VAL A 243 22.45 -1.65 4.41
CA VAL A 243 21.53 -0.51 4.26
C VAL A 243 22.25 0.78 3.87
N ASP A 244 23.52 0.97 4.26
CA ASP A 244 24.31 2.15 3.91
C ASP A 244 24.52 2.30 2.39
N GLU A 245 24.67 1.17 1.69
CA GLU A 245 24.78 1.14 0.23
C GLU A 245 23.38 1.17 -0.44
N PHE A 246 22.40 0.55 0.21
CA PHE A 246 21.04 0.43 -0.31
C PHE A 246 20.21 1.72 -0.22
N ILE A 247 20.48 2.61 0.74
CA ILE A 247 19.85 3.95 0.81
C ILE A 247 20.83 4.96 0.24
N ASP A 248 20.44 5.59 -0.86
CA ASP A 248 21.21 6.68 -1.47
C ASP A 248 20.47 8.00 -1.25
N PRO A 249 21.01 8.88 -0.38
CA PRO A 249 20.40 10.17 -0.10
C PRO A 249 20.26 11.06 -1.35
N SER A 250 21.07 10.83 -2.39
CA SER A 250 21.01 11.58 -3.66
C SER A 250 19.83 11.19 -4.56
N LEU A 251 19.10 10.11 -4.23
CA LEU A 251 17.88 9.70 -4.94
C LEU A 251 16.68 10.62 -4.70
N LYS A 252 16.82 11.70 -3.90
CA LYS A 252 15.83 12.78 -3.86
C LYS A 252 15.80 13.50 -5.21
N ARG A 253 15.09 12.90 -6.17
CA ARG A 253 14.65 13.56 -7.39
C ARG A 253 13.77 14.76 -6.99
N VAL A 254 13.94 15.86 -7.71
CA VAL A 254 13.25 17.17 -7.62
C VAL A 254 11.93 17.10 -6.83
N ALA A 255 11.84 17.90 -5.76
CA ALA A 255 10.62 18.04 -4.98
C ALA A 255 9.55 18.72 -5.86
N VAL A 256 8.61 17.93 -6.37
CA VAL A 256 7.48 18.45 -7.15
C VAL A 256 6.59 19.26 -6.23
N ARG A 257 6.35 20.51 -6.63
CA ARG A 257 5.50 21.45 -5.92
C ARG A 257 4.09 21.49 -6.53
N TRP A 258 3.14 22.07 -5.79
CA TRP A 258 1.75 22.19 -6.25
C TRP A 258 1.61 22.99 -7.56
N ASP A 259 2.49 23.96 -7.80
CA ASP A 259 2.54 24.78 -9.02
C ASP A 259 2.95 24.01 -10.28
N GLU A 260 3.46 22.78 -10.12
CA GLU A 260 3.80 21.88 -11.23
C GLU A 260 2.66 20.89 -11.57
N LEU A 261 1.52 20.96 -10.87
CA LEU A 261 0.36 20.09 -11.06
C LEU A 261 -0.87 20.90 -11.47
N ASP A 262 -1.56 20.46 -12.52
CA ASP A 262 -2.86 21.00 -12.93
C ASP A 262 -3.97 20.23 -12.20
N VAL A 263 -4.22 20.64 -10.96
CA VAL A 263 -5.27 20.11 -10.10
C VAL A 263 -6.09 21.24 -9.48
N PRO A 264 -7.40 21.03 -9.23
CA PRO A 264 -8.22 22.03 -8.55
C PRO A 264 -7.72 22.34 -7.13
N SER A 265 -7.76 23.62 -6.75
CA SER A 265 -7.26 24.09 -5.45
C SER A 265 -7.91 23.38 -4.26
N TYR A 266 -9.22 23.15 -4.32
CA TYR A 266 -9.95 22.45 -3.27
C TYR A 266 -9.40 21.04 -3.00
N LEU A 267 -8.90 20.35 -4.05
CA LEU A 267 -8.37 18.99 -3.91
C LEU A 267 -6.94 19.00 -3.39
N SER A 268 -6.10 19.95 -3.83
CA SER A 268 -4.76 20.15 -3.26
C SER A 268 -4.80 20.61 -1.81
N GLU A 269 -5.73 21.50 -1.44
CA GLU A 269 -5.93 21.97 -0.07
C GLU A 269 -6.39 20.84 0.85
N MET A 270 -7.32 19.99 0.39
CA MET A 270 -7.72 18.80 1.13
C MET A 270 -6.56 17.83 1.30
N ALA A 271 -5.78 17.58 0.24
CA ALA A 271 -4.60 16.71 0.32
C ALA A 271 -3.55 17.24 1.30
N GLU A 272 -3.32 18.56 1.32
CA GLU A 272 -2.44 19.22 2.28
C GLU A 272 -2.95 19.03 3.72
N ARG A 273 -4.24 19.21 3.97
CA ARG A 273 -4.85 18.98 5.29
C ARG A 273 -4.70 17.52 5.74
N VAL A 274 -4.88 16.56 4.83
CA VAL A 274 -4.63 15.12 5.10
C VAL A 274 -3.16 14.88 5.43
N TRP A 275 -2.24 15.44 4.64
CA TRP A 275 -0.81 15.35 4.85
C TRP A 275 -0.41 15.87 6.23
N GLN A 276 -0.78 17.11 6.56
CA GLN A 276 -0.51 17.75 7.85
C GLN A 276 -1.03 16.90 9.03
N ALA A 277 -2.26 16.38 8.93
CA ALA A 277 -2.82 15.52 9.96
C ALA A 277 -2.02 14.22 10.14
N MET A 278 -1.54 13.60 9.06
CA MET A 278 -0.71 12.39 9.13
C MET A 278 0.68 12.64 9.73
N GLN A 279 1.22 13.85 9.63
CA GLN A 279 2.52 14.18 10.21
C GLN A 279 2.54 14.05 11.74
N TYR A 280 1.40 14.27 12.40
CA TYR A 280 1.23 14.05 13.85
C TYR A 280 1.19 12.56 14.24
N LEU A 281 1.13 11.64 13.28
CA LEU A 281 1.13 10.19 13.52
C LEU A 281 2.53 9.57 13.51
N VAL A 282 3.56 10.31 13.05
CA VAL A 282 4.97 9.86 13.02
C VAL A 282 5.56 9.77 14.43
N GLU A 283 5.26 10.78 15.25
CA GLU A 283 5.57 10.80 16.69
C GLU A 283 4.27 10.99 17.46
N PRO A 284 3.52 9.91 17.75
CA PRO A 284 2.25 10.02 18.43
C PRO A 284 2.46 10.47 19.89
N ARG A 285 2.40 11.80 20.09
CA ARG A 285 2.31 12.47 21.39
C ARG A 285 0.83 12.75 21.69
N THR A 286 0.55 13.75 22.53
CA THR A 286 -0.82 14.20 22.89
C THR A 286 -1.69 14.53 21.66
N GLU A 287 -1.09 14.93 20.55
CA GLU A 287 -1.81 15.38 19.35
C GLU A 287 -2.35 14.26 18.46
N ALA A 288 -1.95 12.99 18.69
CA ALA A 288 -2.40 11.87 17.85
C ALA A 288 -3.92 11.64 17.90
N ALA A 289 -4.58 11.98 19.01
CA ALA A 289 -6.03 11.89 19.11
C ALA A 289 -6.74 12.93 18.24
N LYS A 290 -6.27 14.18 18.27
CA LYS A 290 -6.80 15.27 17.43
C LYS A 290 -6.56 15.00 15.95
N ALA A 291 -5.37 14.50 15.59
CA ALA A 291 -5.05 14.10 14.23
C ALA A 291 -6.02 13.03 13.69
N ARG A 292 -6.36 12.02 14.51
CA ARG A 292 -7.34 10.99 14.13
C ARG A 292 -8.74 11.56 13.91
N ALA A 293 -9.18 12.48 14.75
CA ALA A 293 -10.47 13.16 14.61
C ALA A 293 -10.51 13.99 13.31
N GLN A 294 -9.46 14.79 13.07
CA GLN A 294 -9.33 15.57 11.83
C GLN A 294 -9.34 14.68 10.58
N LEU A 295 -8.69 13.50 10.62
CA LEU A 295 -8.73 12.55 9.51
C LEU A 295 -10.11 11.91 9.31
N ASP A 296 -10.91 11.71 10.36
CA ASP A 296 -12.29 11.25 10.21
C ASP A 296 -13.21 12.34 9.62
N GLU A 297 -12.98 13.60 9.98
CA GLU A 297 -13.67 14.75 9.38
C GLU A 297 -13.32 14.88 7.89
N LEU A 298 -12.03 14.86 7.55
CA LEU A 298 -11.54 14.92 6.17
C LEU A 298 -12.05 13.76 5.32
N ARG A 299 -12.22 12.58 5.91
CA ARG A 299 -12.87 11.46 5.22
C ARG A 299 -14.34 11.74 4.94
N THR A 300 -15.07 12.27 5.90
CA THR A 300 -16.48 12.64 5.70
C THR A 300 -16.62 13.71 4.61
N GLU A 301 -15.72 14.70 4.60
CA GLU A 301 -15.64 15.74 3.59
C GLU A 301 -15.33 15.17 2.19
N TYR A 302 -14.35 14.28 2.08
CA TYR A 302 -14.01 13.61 0.82
C TYR A 302 -15.14 12.70 0.31
N ASP A 303 -15.79 11.96 1.21
CA ASP A 303 -16.93 11.10 0.87
C ASP A 303 -18.08 11.94 0.28
N ALA A 304 -18.36 13.11 0.86
CA ALA A 304 -19.36 14.06 0.34
C ALA A 304 -18.94 14.64 -1.02
N LEU A 305 -17.71 15.13 -1.14
CA LEU A 305 -17.17 15.66 -2.41
C LEU A 305 -17.28 14.63 -3.55
N TYR A 306 -16.91 13.37 -3.29
CA TYR A 306 -16.99 12.31 -4.29
C TYR A 306 -18.44 11.96 -4.66
N ALA A 307 -19.35 11.97 -3.68
CA ALA A 307 -20.77 11.74 -3.92
C ALA A 307 -21.39 12.84 -4.80
N ASP A 308 -21.08 14.11 -4.50
CA ASP A 308 -21.53 15.25 -5.30
C ASP A 308 -20.96 15.20 -6.72
N ALA A 309 -19.66 14.91 -6.87
CA ALA A 309 -19.04 14.75 -8.19
C ALA A 309 -19.71 13.64 -9.02
N ARG A 310 -20.09 12.52 -8.39
CA ARG A 310 -20.85 11.44 -9.05
C ARG A 310 -22.26 11.88 -9.46
N ALA A 311 -22.93 12.69 -8.64
CA ALA A 311 -24.26 13.22 -8.96
C ALA A 311 -24.20 14.21 -10.13
N ILE A 312 -23.19 15.09 -10.13
CA ILE A 312 -22.95 16.07 -11.20
C ILE A 312 -22.65 15.37 -12.53
N THR A 313 -21.91 14.26 -12.51
CA THR A 313 -21.51 13.52 -13.73
C THR A 313 -22.50 12.43 -14.16
N LEU A 314 -23.69 12.39 -13.54
CA LEU A 314 -24.68 11.32 -13.74
C LEU A 314 -25.11 11.20 -15.20
N ASP A 315 -25.44 12.32 -15.86
CA ASP A 315 -25.94 12.30 -17.24
C ASP A 315 -24.85 11.85 -18.23
N SER A 316 -23.62 12.34 -18.09
CA SER A 316 -22.47 11.87 -18.88
C SER A 316 -22.19 10.38 -18.63
N THR A 317 -22.35 9.91 -17.40
CA THR A 317 -22.17 8.48 -17.05
C THR A 317 -23.25 7.61 -17.68
N ARG A 318 -24.52 8.04 -17.66
CA ARG A 318 -25.64 7.35 -18.29
C ARG A 318 -25.45 7.24 -19.80
N ALA A 319 -25.12 8.35 -20.45
CA ALA A 319 -24.87 8.36 -21.90
C ALA A 319 -23.75 7.37 -22.29
N ALA A 320 -22.68 7.29 -21.49
CA ALA A 320 -21.59 6.33 -21.71
C ALA A 320 -22.03 4.87 -21.53
N ILE A 321 -22.87 4.57 -20.52
CA ILE A 321 -23.41 3.22 -20.29
C ILE A 321 -24.31 2.80 -21.47
N GLU A 322 -25.26 3.66 -21.85
CA GLU A 322 -26.19 3.39 -22.96
C GLU A 322 -25.46 3.21 -24.30
N PHE A 323 -24.35 3.92 -24.51
CA PHE A 323 -23.52 3.75 -25.70
C PHE A 323 -22.87 2.35 -25.73
N VAL A 324 -22.34 1.88 -24.60
CA VAL A 324 -21.71 0.56 -24.49
C VAL A 324 -22.74 -0.55 -24.64
N GLU A 325 -23.90 -0.42 -23.99
CA GLU A 325 -25.01 -1.40 -24.09
C GLU A 325 -25.47 -1.57 -25.54
N ARG A 326 -25.71 -0.47 -26.26
CA ARG A 326 -26.07 -0.51 -27.69
C ARG A 326 -25.01 -1.16 -28.57
N ARG A 327 -23.72 -0.98 -28.25
CA ARG A 327 -22.63 -1.62 -29.01
C ARG A 327 -22.55 -3.13 -28.77
N HIS A 328 -22.96 -3.61 -27.59
CA HIS A 328 -23.04 -5.04 -27.29
C HIS A 328 -24.29 -5.72 -27.89
N GLU A 329 -25.36 -4.96 -28.14
CA GLU A 329 -26.60 -5.46 -28.75
C GLU A 329 -26.52 -5.56 -30.29
N GLN A 330 -25.56 -4.91 -30.95
CA GLN A 330 -25.35 -5.05 -32.38
C GLN A 330 -24.57 -6.35 -32.71
N PRO A 331 -25.12 -7.28 -33.51
CA PRO A 331 -24.38 -8.48 -33.93
C PRO A 331 -23.15 -8.09 -34.75
N ALA A 332 -22.05 -8.85 -34.61
CA ALA A 332 -20.86 -8.66 -35.44
C ALA A 332 -21.26 -8.68 -36.93
N PRO A 333 -20.71 -7.80 -37.78
CA PRO A 333 -21.06 -7.77 -39.18
C PRO A 333 -20.74 -9.13 -39.80
N ALA A 334 -21.78 -9.78 -40.32
CA ALA A 334 -21.65 -11.00 -41.10
C ALA A 334 -21.16 -10.60 -42.51
N ASP A 335 -19.87 -10.30 -42.64
CA ASP A 335 -19.07 -10.65 -43.83
C ASP A 335 -17.63 -10.13 -43.72
N GLY A 336 -16.69 -10.97 -44.16
CA GLY A 336 -15.26 -10.68 -44.20
C GLY A 336 -14.90 -9.68 -45.29
N SER A 337 -15.12 -8.39 -45.03
CA SER A 337 -14.53 -7.28 -45.82
C SER A 337 -13.59 -6.45 -44.95
N PRO A 338 -12.44 -5.96 -45.47
CA PRO A 338 -11.41 -5.37 -44.64
C PRO A 338 -11.87 -4.04 -44.03
N SER A 339 -11.56 -3.88 -42.75
CA SER A 339 -11.76 -2.68 -41.93
C SER A 339 -11.15 -1.42 -42.57
N GLU A 340 -11.97 -0.48 -43.03
CA GLU A 340 -11.59 0.93 -43.10
C GLU A 340 -11.57 1.50 -41.68
N ALA A 341 -10.40 1.39 -41.05
CA ALA A 341 -10.06 2.14 -39.86
C ALA A 341 -9.57 3.53 -40.29
N SER A 342 -10.45 4.52 -40.29
CA SER A 342 -10.10 5.93 -40.12
C SER A 342 -11.37 6.72 -39.82
N ASP A 343 -11.22 7.78 -39.05
CA ASP A 343 -12.20 8.84 -38.80
C ASP A 343 -13.17 8.57 -37.65
N LEU A 344 -12.81 9.10 -36.48
CA LEU A 344 -13.52 10.23 -35.86
C LEU A 344 -12.79 10.63 -34.57
N VAL A 345 -11.69 11.37 -34.76
CA VAL A 345 -11.23 12.36 -33.78
C VAL A 345 -11.34 13.71 -34.49
N ASP A 346 -12.57 14.20 -34.69
CA ASP A 346 -12.83 15.64 -34.77
C ASP A 346 -14.35 15.90 -34.80
N ALA A 347 -14.91 16.31 -33.67
CA ALA A 347 -16.23 16.94 -33.63
C ALA A 347 -16.28 17.89 -32.45
N GLY A 348 -15.43 18.91 -32.50
CA GLY A 348 -15.33 19.94 -31.49
C GLY A 348 -14.73 21.24 -32.02
N SER A 349 -15.05 21.62 -33.26
CA SER A 349 -14.79 22.96 -33.79
C SER A 349 -15.71 23.25 -34.97
N GLN A 350 -16.75 24.04 -34.73
CA GLN A 350 -17.34 24.90 -35.76
C GLN A 350 -17.55 26.29 -35.15
N PRO A 351 -17.13 27.37 -35.85
CA PRO A 351 -17.20 28.73 -35.36
C PRO A 351 -18.59 29.33 -35.60
N GLY A 352 -19.06 30.11 -34.63
CA GLY A 352 -20.17 31.05 -34.74
C GLY A 352 -19.84 32.29 -33.94
#